data_AF-A0A2T4Z3B0-F1
#
_entry.id   AF-A0A2T4Z3B0-F1
#
_cell.length_a   1.000
_cell.length_b   1.000
_cell.length_c   1.000
_cell.angle_alpha   90.00
_cell.angle_beta   90.00
_cell.angle_gamma   90.00
#
_symmetry.space_group_name_H-M   'P 1'
#
loop_
_entity.id
_entity.type
_entity.pdbx_description
1 polymer ?
#
loop_
_entity_poly.entity_id
_entity_poly.type
_entity_poly.pdbx_seq_one_letter_code
_entity_poly.pdbx_strand_id
1 'polypeptide(L)'
;MTFTCRPPADPQVMIDNDKVKVTRWNFQDGAETGWHTHGWDYVVVPLADGKLIAELADGTSGEYEMKTHEPYFRKEGVNHNIINITGRDFAFIEIEIKP
;
A
#
# COMPACT_ATOMS: atom_id res chain seq x y z
N MET A 1 -0.31 -6.44 27.10
CA MET A 1 -0.54 -6.04 25.69
C MET A 1 0.71 -5.34 25.22
N THR A 2 1.43 -5.91 24.26
CA THR A 2 2.57 -5.24 23.64
C THR A 2 2.05 -4.40 22.49
N PHE A 3 2.19 -3.08 22.59
CA PHE A 3 1.94 -2.19 21.46
C PHE A 3 3.16 -2.26 20.55
N THR A 4 2.98 -2.75 19.33
CA THR A 4 4.00 -2.68 18.29
C THR A 4 3.88 -1.33 17.60
N CYS A 5 4.90 -0.47 17.73
CA CYS A 5 5.00 0.76 16.95
C CYS A 5 5.85 0.45 15.72
N ARG A 6 5.22 0.31 14.55
CA ARG A 6 5.91 0.19 13.27
C ARG A 6 6.19 1.61 12.73
N PRO A 7 7.33 1.85 12.05
CA PRO A 7 7.58 3.15 11.43
C PRO A 7 6.51 3.42 10.37
N PRO A 8 6.06 4.68 10.19
CA PRO A 8 5.09 4.99 9.15
C PRO A 8 5.75 4.92 7.77
N ALA A 9 4.98 4.48 6.78
CA ALA A 9 5.29 4.69 5.38
C ALA A 9 5.25 6.18 5.03
N ASP A 10 6.00 6.58 4.01
CA ASP A 10 6.08 7.96 3.52
C ASP A 10 5.34 8.08 2.16
N PRO A 11 4.08 8.56 2.16
CA PRO A 11 3.33 8.79 0.94
C PRO A 11 3.75 10.08 0.24
N GLN A 12 4.24 9.95 -0.99
CA GLN A 12 4.57 11.05 -1.86
C GLN A 12 3.51 11.20 -2.97
N VAL A 13 2.66 12.22 -2.89
CA VAL A 13 1.72 12.54 -3.97
C VAL A 13 2.48 13.10 -5.17
N MET A 14 2.42 12.40 -6.30
CA MET A 14 3.10 12.77 -7.53
C MET A 14 2.18 13.51 -8.52
N ILE A 15 0.92 13.08 -8.60
CA ILE A 15 -0.11 13.68 -9.45
C ILE A 15 -1.40 13.74 -8.65
N ASP A 16 -2.11 14.86 -8.73
CA ASP A 16 -3.46 15.01 -8.19
C ASP A 16 -4.25 15.94 -9.12
N ASN A 17 -5.16 15.38 -9.92
CA ASN A 17 -6.00 16.13 -10.85
C ASN A 17 -7.46 15.68 -10.75
N ASP A 18 -8.32 16.07 -11.70
CA ASP A 18 -9.74 15.72 -11.71
C ASP A 18 -10.02 14.25 -12.08
N LYS A 19 -9.04 13.51 -12.59
CA LYS A 19 -9.20 12.12 -13.04
C LYS A 19 -8.49 11.10 -12.16
N VAL A 20 -7.33 11.45 -11.62
CA VAL A 20 -6.49 10.53 -10.87
C VAL A 20 -5.80 11.22 -9.71
N LYS A 21 -5.48 10.42 -8.69
CA LYS A 21 -4.45 10.74 -7.71
C LYS A 21 -3.40 9.63 -7.76
N VAL A 22 -2.15 10.02 -7.93
CA VAL A 22 -1.02 9.11 -8.02
C VAL A 22 -0.10 9.35 -6.82
N THR A 23 0.03 8.33 -5.98
CA THR A 23 0.85 8.36 -4.78
C THR A 23 1.96 7.33 -4.91
N ARG A 24 3.22 7.73 -4.71
CA ARG A 24 4.30 6.79 -4.45
C ARG A 24 4.35 6.52 -2.96
N TRP A 25 4.11 5.28 -2.57
CA TRP A 25 4.28 4.86 -1.17
C TRP A 25 5.71 4.35 -0.98
N ASN A 26 6.44 4.96 -0.05
CA ASN A 26 7.79 4.52 0.32
C ASN A 26 7.75 3.88 1.71
N PHE A 27 8.30 2.68 1.82
CA PHE A 27 8.38 1.93 3.07
C PHE A 27 9.84 1.70 3.41
N GLN A 28 10.23 2.03 4.64
CA GLN A 28 11.39 1.39 5.25
C GLN A 28 11.09 -0.08 5.55
N ASP A 29 12.11 -0.87 5.85
CA ASP A 29 11.88 -2.23 6.35
C ASP A 29 11.02 -2.21 7.63
N GLY A 30 9.98 -3.04 7.68
CA GLY A 30 9.01 -3.09 8.78
C GLY A 30 8.01 -1.92 8.84
N ALA A 31 8.06 -0.95 7.92
CA ALA A 31 7.15 0.19 7.93
C ALA A 31 5.72 -0.17 7.53
N GLU A 32 4.74 0.63 7.97
CA GLU A 32 3.32 0.42 7.68
C GLU A 32 2.59 1.68 7.22
N THR A 33 1.51 1.52 6.45
CA THR A 33 0.64 2.64 6.04
C THR A 33 -0.21 3.18 7.19
N GLY A 34 -0.45 2.37 8.21
CA GLY A 34 -1.58 2.52 9.11
C GLY A 34 -2.89 2.08 8.45
N TRP A 35 -3.93 1.92 9.30
CA TRP A 35 -5.27 1.57 8.84
C TRP A 35 -5.89 2.69 8.01
N HIS A 36 -6.37 2.34 6.81
CA HIS A 36 -7.02 3.27 5.89
C HIS A 36 -8.12 2.57 5.09
N THR A 37 -9.01 3.36 4.50
CA THR A 37 -10.04 2.90 3.55
C THR A 37 -9.83 3.59 2.22
N HIS A 38 -9.80 2.81 1.14
CA HIS A 38 -9.73 3.32 -0.22
C HIS A 38 -11.06 3.94 -0.63
N GLY A 39 -11.04 5.22 -0.99
CA GLY A 39 -12.23 5.96 -1.41
C GLY A 39 -12.60 5.78 -2.89
N TRP A 40 -11.70 5.17 -3.67
CA TRP A 40 -11.80 5.01 -5.11
C TRP A 40 -11.24 3.67 -5.56
N ASP A 41 -11.64 3.25 -6.76
CA ASP A 41 -10.99 2.15 -7.48
C ASP A 41 -9.53 2.53 -7.77
N TYR A 42 -8.61 1.57 -7.67
CA TYR A 42 -7.17 1.88 -7.78
C TYR A 42 -6.34 0.76 -8.39
N VAL A 43 -5.21 1.17 -8.97
CA VAL A 43 -4.17 0.28 -9.49
C VAL A 43 -2.91 0.46 -8.68
N VAL A 44 -2.29 -0.66 -8.29
CA VAL A 44 -0.96 -0.67 -7.68
C VAL A 44 0.06 -1.15 -8.70
N VAL A 45 1.21 -0.49 -8.76
CA VAL A 45 2.38 -0.87 -9.57
C VAL A 45 3.60 -0.99 -8.66
N PRO A 46 4.04 -2.20 -8.32
CA PRO A 46 5.26 -2.41 -7.55
C PRO A 46 6.49 -1.89 -8.28
N LEU A 47 7.39 -1.20 -7.56
CA LEU A 47 8.65 -0.68 -8.13
C LEU A 47 9.85 -1.61 -7.88
N ALA A 48 9.65 -2.68 -7.11
CA ALA A 48 10.64 -3.71 -6.85
C ALA A 48 9.93 -5.04 -6.52
N ASP A 49 10.70 -6.13 -6.52
CA ASP A 49 10.27 -7.41 -5.99
C ASP A 49 10.31 -7.32 -4.45
N GLY A 50 9.26 -7.79 -3.80
CA GLY A 50 9.16 -7.74 -2.36
C GLY A 50 7.98 -8.51 -1.78
N LYS A 51 7.76 -8.34 -0.48
CA LYS A 51 6.73 -9.04 0.26
C LYS A 51 6.07 -8.10 1.25
N LEU A 52 4.74 -8.05 1.20
CA LEU A 52 3.92 -7.22 2.08
C LEU A 52 2.97 -8.08 2.90
N ILE A 53 2.60 -7.61 4.09
CA ILE A 53 1.43 -8.10 4.82
C ILE A 53 0.29 -7.11 4.59
N ALA A 54 -0.93 -7.61 4.34
CA ALA A 54 -2.15 -6.84 4.51
C ALA A 54 -2.91 -7.36 5.73
N GLU A 55 -3.10 -6.50 6.74
CA GLU A 55 -4.06 -6.72 7.82
C GLU A 55 -5.43 -6.21 7.34
N LEU A 56 -6.47 -7.05 7.41
CA LEU A 56 -7.80 -6.79 6.84
C LEU A 56 -8.86 -6.52 7.93
N ALA A 57 -9.90 -5.79 7.57
CA ALA A 57 -10.94 -5.36 8.53
C ALA A 57 -11.68 -6.50 9.25
N ASP A 58 -11.69 -7.72 8.70
CA ASP A 58 -12.27 -8.91 9.33
C ASP A 58 -11.35 -9.55 10.40
N GLY A 59 -10.19 -8.94 10.66
CA GLY A 59 -9.18 -9.41 11.60
C GLY A 59 -8.21 -10.44 11.01
N THR A 60 -8.35 -10.81 9.74
CA THR A 60 -7.40 -11.68 9.05
C THR A 60 -6.19 -10.91 8.56
N SER A 61 -5.10 -11.62 8.26
CA SER A 61 -3.92 -11.06 7.61
C SER A 61 -3.43 -11.99 6.52
N GLY A 62 -3.01 -11.43 5.38
CA GLY A 62 -2.43 -12.16 4.27
C GLY A 62 -1.03 -11.65 3.92
N GLU A 63 -0.14 -12.56 3.53
CA GLU A 63 1.13 -12.20 2.91
C GLU A 63 0.97 -12.18 1.38
N TYR A 64 1.54 -11.17 0.74
CA TYR A 64 1.45 -10.96 -0.69
C TYR A 64 2.84 -10.74 -1.27
N GLU A 65 3.20 -11.57 -2.24
CA GLU A 65 4.39 -11.36 -3.06
C GLU A 65 4.12 -10.26 -4.09
N MET A 66 4.99 -9.27 -4.12
CA MET A 66 4.97 -8.18 -5.08
C MET A 66 6.01 -8.44 -6.14
N LYS A 67 5.61 -8.34 -7.41
CA LYS A 67 6.51 -8.49 -8.55
C LYS A 67 6.69 -7.14 -9.26
N THR A 68 7.95 -6.78 -9.49
CA THR A 68 8.33 -5.49 -10.09
C THR A 68 7.58 -5.26 -11.40
N HIS A 69 6.91 -4.13 -11.52
CA HIS A 69 6.15 -3.70 -12.70
C HIS A 69 4.98 -4.62 -13.10
N GLU A 70 4.54 -5.53 -12.24
CA GLU A 70 3.30 -6.30 -12.46
C GLU A 70 2.13 -5.59 -11.75
N PRO A 71 1.28 -4.85 -12.49
CA PRO A 71 0.21 -4.10 -11.89
C PRO A 71 -0.92 -5.01 -11.44
N TYR A 72 -1.64 -4.60 -10.40
CA TYR A 72 -2.91 -5.21 -10.04
C TYR A 72 -3.95 -4.17 -9.64
N PHE A 73 -5.22 -4.56 -9.79
CA PHE A 73 -6.36 -3.71 -9.50
C PHE A 73 -7.05 -4.10 -8.19
N ARG A 74 -7.63 -3.11 -7.52
CA ARG A 74 -8.50 -3.26 -6.36
C ARG A 74 -9.66 -2.27 -6.42
N LYS A 75 -10.77 -2.67 -5.82
CA LYS A 75 -12.00 -1.87 -5.76
C LYS A 75 -11.95 -0.83 -4.65
N GLU A 76 -12.75 0.22 -4.80
CA GLU A 76 -13.09 1.12 -3.69
C GLU A 76 -13.63 0.35 -2.48
N GLY A 77 -13.48 0.93 -1.29
CA GLY A 77 -13.96 0.35 -0.04
C GLY A 77 -13.01 -0.65 0.63
N VAL A 78 -11.87 -0.99 0.00
CA VAL A 78 -10.84 -1.81 0.66
C VAL A 78 -10.35 -1.09 1.91
N ASN A 79 -10.49 -1.75 3.06
CA ASN A 79 -10.03 -1.27 4.36
C ASN A 79 -8.95 -2.21 4.90
N HIS A 80 -7.73 -1.70 5.05
CA HIS A 80 -6.57 -2.49 5.45
C HIS A 80 -5.44 -1.64 6.06
N ASN A 81 -4.45 -2.32 6.62
CA ASN A 81 -3.13 -1.78 6.92
C ASN A 81 -2.09 -2.61 6.13
N ILE A 82 -1.18 -1.94 5.43
CA ILE A 82 -0.13 -2.59 4.64
C ILE A 82 1.21 -2.42 5.33
N ILE A 83 1.92 -3.54 5.51
CA ILE A 83 3.21 -3.59 6.20
C ILE A 83 4.27 -4.17 5.27
N ASN A 84 5.43 -3.51 5.18
CA ASN A 84 6.58 -4.03 4.46
C ASN A 84 7.33 -5.07 5.28
N ILE A 85 7.43 -6.29 4.76
CA ILE A 85 8.21 -7.39 5.35
C ILE A 85 9.29 -7.91 4.40
N THR A 86 9.71 -7.08 3.44
CA THR A 86 10.69 -7.47 2.42
C THR A 86 12.10 -7.66 3.00
N GLY A 87 12.41 -7.11 4.19
CA GLY A 87 13.76 -7.11 4.75
C GLY A 87 14.64 -5.98 4.22
N ARG A 88 14.04 -5.01 3.51
CA ARG A 88 14.67 -3.83 2.91
C ARG A 88 13.59 -2.81 2.54
N ASP A 89 14.02 -1.61 2.17
CA ASP A 89 13.14 -0.57 1.66
C ASP A 89 12.37 -1.06 0.42
N PHE A 90 11.09 -0.70 0.38
CA PHE A 90 10.16 -1.09 -0.67
C PHE A 90 9.33 0.11 -1.12
N ALA A 91 8.91 0.12 -2.38
CA ALA A 91 8.01 1.14 -2.88
C ALA A 91 7.06 0.60 -3.94
N PHE A 92 5.88 1.19 -4.01
CA PHE A 92 4.93 1.00 -5.09
C PHE A 92 4.29 2.34 -5.47
N ILE A 93 3.77 2.41 -6.69
CA ILE A 93 2.88 3.49 -7.13
C ILE A 93 1.45 3.03 -6.98
N GLU A 94 0.62 3.88 -6.38
CA GLU A 94 -0.82 3.72 -6.31
C GLU A 94 -1.48 4.78 -7.18
N ILE A 95 -2.40 4.37 -8.04
CA ILE A 95 -3.13 5.22 -8.97
C ILE A 95 -4.62 5.07 -8.65
N GLU A 96 -5.14 6.01 -7.90
CA GLU A 96 -6.55 6.09 -7.54
C GLU A 96 -7.34 6.78 -8.66
N ILE A 97 -8.47 6.21 -9.08
CA ILE A 97 -9.29 6.67 -10.21
C ILE A 97 -10.49 7.44 -9.66
N LYS A 98 -10.49 8.75 -9.88
CA LYS A 98 -11.57 9.63 -9.43
C LYS A 98 -12.81 9.49 -10.33
N PRO A 99 -14.01 9.77 -9.78
CA PRO A 99 -15.26 9.78 -10.56
C PRO A 99 -15.28 10.85 -11.66
#